data_AF-A0A0N0AH75-F1
#
_entry.id   AF-A0A0N0AH75-F1
#
_cell.length_a   1.000
_cell.length_b   1.000
_cell.length_c   1.000
_cell.angle_alpha   90.00
_cell.angle_beta   90.00
_cell.angle_gamma   90.00
#
_symmetry.space_group_name_H-M   'P 1'
#
loop_
_entity.id
_entity.type
_entity.pdbx_description
1 polymer ?
#
loop_
_entity_poly.entity_id
_entity_poly.type
_entity_poly.pdbx_seq_one_letter_code
_entity_poly.pdbx_strand_id
1 'polypeptide(L)'
;VFRAKQHGLHLTVKQLFQHQTIAELAPVTEQRQHVRATAEQGTVTGPTQLTPIQHWFFDQDFAHPDHVNQSLLIEADTDLTPQQWQHIVRALLHHHDTLRTRFLREGDHWHAEITDVPHTLPWQEHDLSAHPPTEHDDHVQRIADQIQSSIDISTAPLLRAALFTGSRAPGRGSDTGSGLEGVERENRLLLVAHHLVVDVVSWRIILEDL
;
A
#
# COMPACT_ATOMS: atom_id res chain seq x y z
N VAL A 1 -6.15 18.42 8.83
CA VAL A 1 -7.15 18.89 7.83
C VAL A 1 -8.14 17.80 7.44
N PHE A 2 -7.69 16.67 6.88
CA PHE A 2 -8.58 15.60 6.40
C PHE A 2 -9.53 15.06 7.46
N ARG A 3 -9.02 14.56 8.60
CA ARG A 3 -9.84 14.08 9.73
C ARG A 3 -10.80 15.14 10.26
N ALA A 4 -10.37 16.40 10.33
CA ALA A 4 -11.24 17.49 10.76
C ALA A 4 -12.44 17.68 9.80
N LYS A 5 -12.21 17.60 8.47
CA LYS A 5 -13.28 17.65 7.47
C LYS A 5 -14.30 16.53 7.65
N GLN A 6 -13.87 15.30 7.98
CA GLN A 6 -14.78 14.18 8.26
C GLN A 6 -15.72 14.46 9.45
N HIS A 7 -15.32 15.34 10.37
CA HIS A 7 -16.14 15.80 11.49
C HIS A 7 -16.86 17.14 11.21
N GLY A 8 -16.93 17.60 9.96
CA GLY A 8 -17.60 18.85 9.56
C GLY A 8 -16.78 20.12 9.84
N LEU A 9 -15.54 19.99 10.32
CA LEU A 9 -14.65 21.10 10.62
C LEU A 9 -13.79 21.42 9.38
N HIS A 10 -14.09 22.54 8.74
CA HIS A 10 -13.42 22.97 7.52
C HIS A 10 -12.30 23.96 7.87
N LEU A 11 -11.08 23.51 7.67
CA LEU A 11 -9.86 24.32 7.81
C LEU A 11 -8.91 24.05 6.65
N THR A 12 -8.11 25.06 6.30
CA THR A 12 -7.10 24.99 5.25
C THR A 12 -5.71 24.77 5.85
N VAL A 13 -4.78 24.25 5.06
CA VAL A 13 -3.36 24.15 5.47
C VAL A 13 -2.81 25.54 5.79
N LYS A 14 -3.18 26.56 5.00
CA LYS A 14 -2.80 27.96 5.25
C LYS A 14 -3.23 28.42 6.65
N GLN A 15 -4.48 28.14 7.06
CA GLN A 15 -4.96 28.51 8.40
C GLN A 15 -4.19 27.80 9.51
N LEU A 16 -3.79 26.54 9.34
CA LEU A 16 -2.95 25.83 10.31
C LEU A 16 -1.59 26.50 10.53
N PHE A 17 -1.00 27.06 9.48
CA PHE A 17 0.26 27.80 9.59
C PHE A 17 0.08 29.21 10.16
N GLN A 18 -1.07 29.85 9.89
CA GLN A 18 -1.37 31.21 10.37
C GLN A 18 -1.86 31.24 11.82
N HIS A 19 -2.50 30.16 12.28
CA HIS A 19 -3.12 30.03 13.60
C HIS A 19 -2.60 28.73 14.22
N GLN A 20 -1.52 28.84 14.99
CA GLN A 20 -0.72 27.68 15.40
C GLN A 20 -1.19 27.07 16.73
N THR A 21 -2.26 27.62 17.32
CA THR A 21 -2.91 27.05 18.50
C THR A 21 -4.38 26.74 18.22
N ILE A 22 -4.94 25.79 18.98
CA ILE A 22 -6.37 25.47 18.91
C ILE A 22 -7.23 26.71 19.17
N ALA A 23 -6.81 27.56 20.12
CA ALA A 23 -7.51 28.79 20.46
C ALA A 23 -7.55 29.79 19.29
N GLU A 24 -6.48 29.88 18.51
CA GLU A 24 -6.42 30.73 17.31
C GLU A 24 -7.16 30.13 16.12
N LEU A 25 -7.19 28.80 16.00
CA LEU A 25 -7.88 28.08 14.91
C LEU A 25 -9.40 28.04 15.08
N ALA A 26 -9.87 27.92 16.32
CA ALA A 26 -11.29 27.82 16.64
C ALA A 26 -12.15 28.91 15.97
N PRO A 27 -11.81 30.22 16.05
CA PRO A 27 -12.64 31.27 15.45
C PRO A 27 -12.60 31.30 13.91
N VAL A 28 -11.56 30.73 13.28
CA VAL A 28 -11.41 30.74 11.81
C VAL A 28 -11.83 29.42 11.15
N THR A 29 -12.20 28.41 11.95
CA THR A 29 -12.65 27.11 11.46
C THR A 29 -14.13 27.21 11.11
N GLU A 30 -14.48 26.92 9.86
CA GLU A 30 -15.87 26.90 9.45
C GLU A 30 -16.51 25.56 9.82
N GLN A 31 -17.55 25.59 10.65
CA GLN A 31 -18.39 24.44 10.89
C GLN A 31 -19.48 24.42 9.82
N ARG A 32 -19.28 23.63 8.77
CA ARG A 32 -20.31 23.35 7.78
C ARG A 32 -20.92 22.00 8.12
N GLN A 33 -22.25 21.88 8.02
CA GLN A 33 -22.88 20.56 8.03
C GLN A 33 -22.15 19.71 6.99
N HIS A 34 -21.72 18.53 7.41
CA HIS A 34 -21.00 17.61 6.55
C HIS A 34 -21.95 17.20 5.42
N VAL A 35 -21.86 17.91 4.29
CA VAL A 35 -22.37 17.39 3.03
C VAL A 35 -21.45 16.24 2.73
N ARG A 36 -21.87 15.03 3.12
CA ARG A 36 -21.17 13.80 2.79
C ARG A 36 -20.97 13.86 1.28
N ALA A 37 -19.73 14.02 0.84
CA ALA A 37 -19.43 13.89 -0.57
C ALA A 37 -19.91 12.49 -0.94
N THR A 38 -20.97 12.41 -1.73
CA THR A 38 -21.44 11.16 -2.32
C THR A 38 -20.42 10.78 -3.37
N ALA A 39 -19.38 10.07 -2.94
CA ALA A 39 -18.46 9.36 -3.82
C ALA A 39 -19.11 8.04 -4.23
N GLU A 40 -18.65 7.47 -5.34
CA GLU A 40 -19.01 6.10 -5.70
C GLU A 40 -18.57 5.16 -4.57
N GLN A 41 -19.42 4.20 -4.23
CA GLN A 41 -19.17 3.23 -3.16
C GLN A 41 -19.19 1.78 -3.68
N GLY A 42 -19.63 1.58 -4.92
CA GLY A 42 -19.47 0.32 -5.64
C GLY A 42 -18.08 0.19 -6.27
N THR A 43 -17.81 -1.00 -6.82
CA THR A 43 -16.57 -1.30 -7.52
C THR A 43 -16.46 -0.44 -8.79
N VAL A 44 -15.45 0.44 -8.85
CA VAL A 44 -15.18 1.23 -10.06
C VAL A 44 -14.45 0.34 -11.06
N THR A 45 -14.89 0.35 -12.32
CA THR A 45 -14.24 -0.34 -13.44
C THR A 45 -14.40 0.48 -14.73
N GLY A 46 -13.53 0.21 -15.71
CA GLY A 46 -13.58 0.81 -17.04
C GLY A 46 -12.48 1.84 -17.32
N PRO A 47 -12.52 2.50 -18.49
CA PRO A 47 -11.50 3.45 -18.91
C PRO A 47 -11.47 4.68 -18.02
N THR A 48 -10.28 5.18 -17.73
CA THR A 48 -10.06 6.41 -16.97
C THR A 48 -9.01 7.29 -17.62
N GLN A 49 -9.08 8.60 -17.35
CA GLN A 49 -8.12 9.55 -17.88
C GLN A 49 -6.82 9.49 -17.08
N LEU A 50 -5.70 9.68 -17.79
CA LEU A 50 -4.42 9.86 -17.13
C LEU A 50 -4.41 11.17 -16.35
N THR A 51 -3.84 11.13 -15.16
CA THR A 51 -3.57 12.32 -14.36
C THR A 51 -2.33 13.05 -14.91
N PRO A 52 -2.13 14.35 -14.57
CA PRO A 52 -0.96 15.09 -15.03
C PRO A 52 0.39 14.43 -14.70
N ILE A 53 0.51 13.79 -13.53
CA ILE A 53 1.74 13.11 -13.15
C ILE A 53 1.96 11.81 -13.96
N GLN A 54 0.89 11.12 -14.36
CA GLN A 54 0.97 9.94 -15.22
C GLN A 54 1.33 10.34 -16.66
N HIS A 55 0.79 11.45 -17.18
CA HIS A 55 1.26 12.02 -18.45
C HIS A 55 2.75 12.33 -18.40
N TRP A 56 3.19 13.10 -17.39
CA TRP A 56 4.61 13.41 -17.21
C TRP A 56 5.48 12.14 -17.17
N PHE A 57 5.04 11.09 -16.47
CA PHE A 57 5.76 9.82 -16.37
C PHE A 57 5.99 9.19 -17.75
N PHE A 58 4.94 9.09 -18.57
CA PHE A 58 5.05 8.50 -19.91
C PHE A 58 5.83 9.40 -20.89
N ASP A 59 5.84 10.71 -20.68
CA ASP A 59 6.67 11.65 -21.45
C ASP A 59 8.17 11.51 -21.15
N GLN A 60 8.57 10.83 -20.06
CA GLN A 60 9.99 10.63 -19.73
C GLN A 60 10.68 9.55 -20.57
N ASP A 61 9.91 8.69 -21.26
CA ASP A 61 10.44 7.56 -22.06
C ASP A 61 11.47 6.69 -21.32
N PHE A 62 11.11 6.25 -20.10
CA PHE A 62 11.98 5.39 -19.30
C PHE A 62 12.32 4.09 -20.04
N ALA A 63 13.58 3.64 -19.95
CA ALA A 63 14.01 2.37 -20.53
C ALA A 63 13.29 1.14 -19.93
N HIS A 64 12.91 1.24 -18.64
CA HIS A 64 12.20 0.20 -17.90
C HIS A 64 11.02 0.84 -17.15
N PRO A 65 9.95 1.23 -17.84
CA PRO A 65 8.83 1.94 -17.23
C PRO A 65 8.09 1.09 -16.21
N ASP A 66 8.21 -0.24 -16.28
CA ASP A 66 7.58 -1.16 -15.33
C ASP A 66 8.27 -1.28 -13.97
N HIS A 67 9.51 -0.77 -13.87
CA HIS A 67 10.34 -0.90 -12.67
C HIS A 67 10.52 0.45 -11.96
N VAL A 68 9.41 1.16 -11.75
CA VAL A 68 9.36 2.41 -10.97
C VAL A 68 8.39 2.20 -9.81
N ASN A 69 8.85 1.44 -8.83
CA ASN A 69 8.01 0.92 -7.75
C ASN A 69 8.31 1.57 -6.41
N GLN A 70 7.35 1.46 -5.49
CA GLN A 70 7.53 1.69 -4.06
C GLN A 70 7.20 0.40 -3.31
N SER A 71 7.85 0.19 -2.16
CA SER A 71 7.62 -1.01 -1.35
C SER A 71 7.69 -0.73 0.14
N LEU A 72 6.94 -1.52 0.90
CA LEU A 72 6.96 -1.55 2.36
C LEU A 72 7.10 -2.99 2.85
N LEU A 73 7.96 -3.22 3.82
CA LEU A 73 8.01 -4.45 4.60
C LEU A 73 7.54 -4.11 6.01
N ILE A 74 6.48 -4.76 6.47
CA ILE A 74 5.89 -4.55 7.79
C ILE A 74 5.86 -5.84 8.59
N GLU A 75 5.83 -5.72 9.92
CA GLU A 75 5.45 -6.82 10.80
C GLU A 75 3.99 -7.19 10.54
N ALA A 76 3.72 -8.47 10.38
CA ALA A 76 2.39 -9.01 10.18
C ALA A 76 1.95 -9.76 11.44
N ASP A 77 0.69 -9.56 11.82
CA ASP A 77 0.02 -10.32 12.87
C ASP A 77 0.21 -11.84 12.67
N THR A 78 0.75 -12.47 13.72
CA THR A 78 1.04 -13.90 13.78
C THR A 78 -0.17 -14.76 14.09
N ASP A 79 -1.26 -14.15 14.57
CA ASP A 79 -2.53 -14.83 14.85
C ASP A 79 -3.36 -15.04 13.58
N LEU A 80 -3.05 -14.29 12.51
CA LEU A 80 -3.67 -14.43 11.20
C LEU A 80 -2.97 -15.51 10.36
N THR A 81 -3.77 -16.40 9.80
CA THR A 81 -3.31 -17.41 8.84
C THR A 81 -2.92 -16.77 7.50
N PRO A 82 -2.06 -17.43 6.68
CA PRO A 82 -1.74 -16.94 5.35
C PRO A 82 -2.98 -16.68 4.46
N GLN A 83 -4.00 -17.51 4.59
CA GLN A 83 -5.26 -17.35 3.85
C GLN A 83 -6.05 -16.12 4.31
N GLN A 84 -6.00 -15.76 5.60
CA GLN A 84 -6.60 -14.52 6.10
C GLN A 84 -5.85 -13.30 5.58
N TRP A 85 -4.52 -13.32 5.58
CA TRP A 85 -3.72 -12.25 4.97
C TRP A 85 -4.00 -12.08 3.48
N GLN A 86 -4.09 -13.19 2.75
CA GLN A 86 -4.49 -13.17 1.33
C GLN A 86 -5.88 -12.54 1.14
N HIS A 87 -6.83 -12.82 2.04
CA HIS A 87 -8.15 -12.20 2.02
C HIS A 87 -8.10 -10.69 2.30
N ILE A 88 -7.27 -10.25 3.24
CA ILE A 88 -7.05 -8.83 3.53
C ILE A 88 -6.47 -8.10 2.30
N VAL A 89 -5.46 -8.67 1.64
CA VAL A 89 -4.91 -8.09 0.40
C VAL A 89 -5.96 -8.02 -0.71
N ARG A 90 -6.85 -9.01 -0.81
CA ARG A 90 -8.00 -8.95 -1.73
C ARG A 90 -8.94 -7.79 -1.39
N ALA A 91 -9.23 -7.59 -0.10
CA ALA A 91 -10.09 -6.51 0.36
C ALA A 91 -9.47 -5.14 0.05
N LEU A 92 -8.16 -4.97 0.22
CA LEU A 92 -7.45 -3.76 -0.20
C LEU A 92 -7.59 -3.49 -1.70
N LEU A 93 -7.41 -4.50 -2.55
CA LEU A 93 -7.61 -4.34 -4.00
C LEU A 93 -9.04 -3.99 -4.37
N HIS A 94 -10.02 -4.56 -3.65
CA HIS A 94 -11.42 -4.22 -3.84
C HIS A 94 -11.73 -2.79 -3.39
N HIS A 95 -11.14 -2.33 -2.29
CA HIS A 95 -11.40 -1.02 -1.71
C HIS A 95 -10.68 0.12 -2.45
N HIS A 96 -9.46 -0.12 -2.93
CA HIS A 96 -8.63 0.87 -3.60
C HIS A 96 -8.58 0.60 -5.11
N ASP A 97 -9.52 1.20 -5.84
CA ASP A 97 -9.68 1.00 -7.29
C ASP A 97 -8.40 1.22 -8.09
N THR A 98 -7.60 2.24 -7.72
CA THR A 98 -6.38 2.60 -8.45
C THR A 98 -5.35 1.48 -8.45
N LEU A 99 -5.31 0.61 -7.43
CA LEU A 99 -4.40 -0.53 -7.39
C LEU A 99 -4.69 -1.57 -8.47
N ARG A 100 -5.90 -1.55 -9.04
CA ARG A 100 -6.36 -2.41 -10.14
C ARG A 100 -6.27 -1.73 -11.51
N THR A 101 -5.54 -0.62 -11.61
CA THR A 101 -5.34 0.08 -12.89
C THR A 101 -4.31 -0.66 -13.73
N ARG A 102 -4.56 -0.80 -15.02
CA ARG A 102 -3.54 -1.09 -16.04
C ARG A 102 -3.37 0.10 -16.98
N PHE A 103 -2.17 0.24 -17.54
CA PHE A 103 -1.79 1.26 -18.50
C PHE A 103 -1.45 0.60 -19.83
N LEU A 104 -2.16 1.00 -20.87
CA LEU A 104 -2.08 0.40 -22.19
C LEU A 104 -1.64 1.47 -23.19
N ARG A 105 -0.80 1.07 -24.14
CA ARG A 105 -0.31 1.94 -25.21
C ARG A 105 -0.96 1.54 -26.52
N GLU A 106 -1.76 2.46 -27.09
CA GLU A 106 -2.35 2.34 -28.42
C GLU A 106 -1.68 3.36 -29.35
N GLY A 107 -0.73 2.88 -30.15
CA GLY A 107 0.12 3.76 -30.96
C GLY A 107 0.98 4.67 -30.09
N ASP A 108 0.78 5.98 -30.20
CA ASP A 108 1.50 6.99 -29.41
C ASP A 108 0.73 7.47 -28.17
N HIS A 109 -0.45 6.91 -27.90
CA HIS A 109 -1.28 7.34 -26.78
C HIS A 109 -1.32 6.27 -25.69
N TRP A 110 -1.10 6.71 -24.45
CA TRP A 110 -1.33 5.92 -23.26
C TRP A 110 -2.74 6.15 -22.75
N HIS A 111 -3.39 5.08 -22.31
CA HIS A 111 -4.66 5.15 -21.60
C HIS A 111 -4.64 4.24 -20.37
N ALA A 112 -5.47 4.56 -19.39
CA ALA A 112 -5.62 3.78 -18.18
C ALA A 112 -7.00 3.11 -18.15
N GLU A 113 -7.05 1.92 -17.55
CA GLU A 113 -8.28 1.19 -17.32
C GLU A 113 -8.25 0.55 -15.93
N ILE A 114 -9.31 0.74 -15.16
CA ILE A 114 -9.51 0.07 -13.88
C ILE A 114 -10.21 -1.26 -14.15
N THR A 115 -9.54 -2.37 -13.88
CA THR A 115 -10.08 -3.72 -14.07
C THR A 115 -10.75 -4.21 -12.80
N ASP A 116 -11.65 -5.19 -12.87
CA ASP A 116 -12.21 -5.88 -11.68
C ASP A 116 -11.11 -6.50 -10.78
N VAL A 117 -11.44 -6.85 -9.54
CA VAL A 117 -10.56 -7.60 -8.64
C VAL A 117 -10.24 -8.95 -9.28
N PRO A 118 -8.97 -9.31 -9.49
CA PRO A 118 -8.63 -10.55 -10.18
C PRO A 118 -9.05 -11.77 -9.36
N HIS A 119 -9.47 -12.85 -10.04
CA HIS A 119 -9.74 -14.12 -9.39
C HIS A 119 -8.49 -14.66 -8.69
N THR A 120 -7.35 -14.65 -9.38
CA THR A 120 -6.04 -15.02 -8.84
C THR A 120 -5.27 -13.77 -8.43
N LEU A 121 -4.91 -13.68 -7.15
CA LEU A 121 -4.13 -12.56 -6.64
C LEU A 121 -2.64 -12.77 -6.92
N PRO A 122 -1.89 -11.69 -7.19
CA PRO A 122 -0.44 -11.77 -7.24
C PRO A 122 0.14 -11.77 -5.81
N TRP A 123 0.00 -12.93 -5.18
CA TRP A 123 0.30 -13.21 -3.79
C TRP A 123 1.33 -14.34 -3.70
N GLN A 124 2.31 -14.20 -2.82
CA GLN A 124 3.31 -15.24 -2.54
C GLN A 124 3.39 -15.53 -1.04
N GLU A 125 3.64 -16.79 -0.70
CA GLU A 125 3.85 -17.25 0.67
C GLU A 125 5.23 -17.90 0.74
N HIS A 126 6.04 -17.48 1.71
CA HIS A 126 7.39 -17.98 1.90
C HIS A 126 7.60 -18.38 3.36
N ASP A 127 7.93 -19.65 3.59
CA ASP A 127 8.26 -20.16 4.91
C ASP A 127 9.76 -20.01 5.19
N LEU A 128 10.10 -19.07 6.07
CA LEU A 128 11.47 -18.81 6.50
C LEU A 128 11.98 -19.87 7.46
N SER A 129 11.12 -20.70 8.08
CA SER A 129 11.57 -21.77 8.98
C SER A 129 12.41 -22.85 8.27
N ALA A 130 12.30 -22.92 6.95
CA ALA A 130 13.15 -23.77 6.10
C ALA A 130 14.60 -23.25 5.95
N HIS A 131 14.89 -22.02 6.40
CA HIS A 131 16.19 -21.38 6.30
C HIS A 131 16.76 -21.08 7.68
N PRO A 132 18.10 -21.09 7.87
CA PRO A 132 18.73 -20.61 9.09
C PRO A 132 18.31 -19.15 9.37
N PRO A 133 18.06 -18.75 10.64
CA PRO A 133 17.71 -17.36 10.97
C PRO A 133 18.69 -16.30 10.44
N THR A 134 19.95 -16.67 10.26
CA THR A 134 20.99 -15.80 9.69
C THR A 134 20.80 -15.50 8.20
N GLU A 135 20.02 -16.30 7.49
CA GLU A 135 19.75 -16.15 6.04
C GLU A 135 18.36 -15.57 5.75
N HIS A 136 17.56 -15.31 6.78
CA HIS A 136 16.17 -14.85 6.62
C HIS A 136 16.10 -13.52 5.86
N ASP A 137 16.95 -12.56 6.19
CA ASP A 137 16.94 -11.24 5.56
C ASP A 137 17.42 -11.29 4.11
N ASP A 138 18.47 -12.06 3.81
CA ASP A 138 18.91 -12.31 2.44
C ASP A 138 17.81 -12.99 1.61
N HIS A 139 17.04 -13.89 2.24
CA HIS A 139 15.90 -14.52 1.60
C HIS A 139 14.78 -13.53 1.28
N VAL A 140 14.40 -12.68 2.24
CA VAL A 140 13.40 -11.63 2.02
C VAL A 140 13.85 -10.67 0.92
N GLN A 141 15.10 -10.21 0.94
CA GLN A 141 15.63 -9.29 -0.06
C GLN A 141 15.57 -9.87 -1.48
N ARG A 142 15.99 -11.13 -1.65
CA ARG A 142 15.94 -11.80 -2.95
C ARG A 142 14.51 -11.91 -3.48
N ILE A 143 13.54 -12.26 -2.63
CA ILE A 143 12.13 -12.31 -3.03
C ILE A 143 11.62 -10.90 -3.36
N ALA A 144 12.02 -9.88 -2.59
CA ALA A 144 11.67 -8.50 -2.89
C ALA A 144 12.18 -8.07 -4.28
N ASP A 145 13.44 -8.35 -4.61
CA ASP A 145 14.03 -8.03 -5.93
C ASP A 145 13.30 -8.75 -7.08
N GLN A 146 12.90 -10.00 -6.86
CA GLN A 146 12.10 -10.76 -7.83
C GLN A 146 10.73 -10.13 -8.05
N ILE A 147 10.06 -9.70 -6.97
CA ILE A 147 8.74 -9.06 -7.07
C ILE A 147 8.85 -7.69 -7.74
N GLN A 148 9.84 -6.89 -7.35
CA GLN A 148 10.14 -5.57 -7.93
C GLN A 148 10.32 -5.65 -9.46
N SER A 149 11.01 -6.68 -9.94
CA SER A 149 11.24 -6.90 -11.37
C SER A 149 10.11 -7.62 -12.11
N SER A 150 9.03 -8.02 -11.42
CA SER A 150 7.91 -8.78 -11.99
C SER A 150 6.69 -7.95 -12.37
N ILE A 151 6.67 -6.66 -12.04
CA ILE A 151 5.55 -5.78 -12.37
C ILE A 151 5.56 -5.51 -13.87
N ASP A 152 4.36 -5.45 -14.45
CA ASP A 152 4.08 -5.09 -15.83
C ASP A 152 2.90 -4.13 -15.78
N ILE A 153 3.10 -2.87 -16.20
CA ILE A 153 2.08 -1.82 -16.08
C ILE A 153 0.85 -2.09 -16.96
N SER A 154 0.98 -2.95 -17.97
CA SER A 154 -0.14 -3.37 -18.82
C SER A 154 -1.02 -4.46 -18.21
N THR A 155 -0.56 -5.08 -17.12
CA THR A 155 -1.23 -6.19 -16.44
C THR A 155 -1.60 -5.84 -15.00
N ALA A 156 -2.87 -5.50 -14.79
CA ALA A 156 -3.44 -5.26 -13.46
C ALA A 156 -3.51 -6.55 -12.61
N PRO A 157 -3.49 -6.44 -11.26
CA PRO A 157 -3.31 -5.21 -10.48
C PRO A 157 -1.85 -4.75 -10.48
N LEU A 158 -1.55 -3.55 -10.00
CA LEU A 158 -0.16 -3.05 -9.86
C LEU A 158 0.33 -3.06 -8.42
N LEU A 159 -0.38 -3.77 -7.54
CA LEU A 159 0.10 -4.21 -6.23
C LEU A 159 0.54 -5.68 -6.32
N ARG A 160 1.63 -6.01 -5.65
CA ARG A 160 2.14 -7.36 -5.38
C ARG A 160 2.32 -7.51 -3.88
N ALA A 161 2.06 -8.70 -3.35
CA ALA A 161 2.20 -8.97 -1.92
C ALA A 161 2.92 -10.31 -1.67
N ALA A 162 3.78 -10.34 -0.66
CA ALA A 162 4.42 -11.57 -0.18
C ALA A 162 4.39 -11.64 1.34
N LEU A 163 3.90 -12.77 1.88
CA LEU A 163 3.96 -13.06 3.30
C LEU A 163 5.12 -14.00 3.58
N PHE A 164 5.96 -13.58 4.51
CA PHE A 164 7.03 -14.40 5.07
C PHE A 164 6.59 -14.87 6.44
N THR A 165 6.44 -16.18 6.62
CA THR A 165 6.13 -16.78 7.92
C THR A 165 7.38 -17.39 8.52
N GLY A 166 7.53 -17.35 9.84
CA GLY A 166 8.64 -18.04 10.48
C GLY A 166 8.79 -17.66 11.94
N SER A 167 10.01 -17.86 12.43
CA SER A 167 10.39 -17.46 13.77
C SER A 167 11.71 -16.74 13.78
N ARG A 168 11.81 -15.71 14.61
CA ARG A 168 13.05 -14.97 14.77
C ARG A 168 13.97 -15.67 15.74
N ALA A 169 15.28 -15.55 15.52
CA ALA A 169 16.22 -15.87 16.58
C ALA A 169 15.97 -14.91 17.77
N PRO A 170 16.09 -15.36 19.03
CA PRO A 170 15.96 -14.48 20.17
C PRO A 170 16.95 -13.32 20.04
N GLY A 171 16.43 -12.11 19.96
CA GLY A 171 17.24 -10.91 19.86
C GLY A 171 18.04 -10.70 21.15
N ARG A 172 19.27 -10.19 21.02
CA ARG A 172 20.02 -9.64 22.17
C ARG A 172 19.32 -8.37 22.65
N GLY A 173 18.20 -8.48 23.38
CA GLY A 173 17.47 -7.30 23.83
C GLY A 173 16.11 -7.49 24.52
N SER A 174 15.55 -8.70 24.63
CA SER A 174 14.38 -8.89 25.50
C SER A 174 14.85 -8.96 26.96
N ASP A 175 14.93 -7.81 27.63
CA ASP A 175 15.24 -7.67 29.06
C ASP A 175 14.05 -8.09 29.97
N THR A 176 13.26 -9.05 29.51
CA THR A 176 12.18 -9.69 30.27
C THR A 176 12.71 -10.99 30.83
N GLY A 177 13.20 -10.91 32.07
CA GLY A 177 13.77 -12.01 32.85
C GLY A 177 12.79 -13.13 33.23
N SER A 178 12.15 -13.76 32.25
CA SER A 178 11.47 -15.04 32.41
C SER A 178 12.12 -16.05 31.47
N GLY A 179 12.93 -16.95 32.03
CA GLY A 179 13.67 -18.00 31.32
C GLY A 179 12.81 -19.11 30.73
N LEU A 180 11.88 -18.75 29.85
CA LEU A 180 11.25 -19.67 28.91
C LEU A 180 11.68 -19.20 27.53
N GLU A 181 12.65 -19.90 26.93
CA GLU A 181 13.11 -19.69 25.55
C GLU A 181 11.97 -20.03 24.59
N GLY A 182 11.05 -19.08 24.43
CA GLY A 182 9.99 -19.12 23.45
C GLY A 182 10.55 -18.67 22.11
N VAL A 183 10.46 -19.53 21.11
CA VAL A 183 10.64 -19.15 19.71
C VAL A 183 9.51 -18.18 19.36
N GLU A 184 9.79 -16.88 19.33
CA GLU A 184 8.80 -15.87 18.92
C GLU A 184 8.54 -16.00 17.42
N ARG A 185 7.26 -16.20 17.08
CA ARG A 185 6.82 -16.15 15.68
C ARG A 185 6.96 -14.72 15.19
N GLU A 186 7.45 -14.57 13.97
CA GLU A 186 7.54 -13.28 13.31
C GLU A 186 7.07 -13.49 11.88
N ASN A 187 5.91 -12.90 11.56
CA ASN A 187 5.46 -12.82 10.19
C ASN A 187 5.84 -11.45 9.64
N ARG A 188 6.23 -11.37 8.37
CA ARG A 188 6.50 -10.12 7.67
C ARG A 188 5.68 -10.07 6.39
N LEU A 189 5.02 -8.94 6.13
CA LEU A 189 4.28 -8.70 4.89
C LEU A 189 5.03 -7.67 4.05
N LEU A 190 5.44 -8.08 2.85
CA LEU A 190 5.95 -7.19 1.82
C LEU A 190 4.81 -6.77 0.91
N LEU A 191 4.64 -5.47 0.74
CA LEU A 191 3.77 -4.86 -0.27
C LEU A 191 4.65 -4.10 -1.27
N VAL A 192 4.49 -4.36 -2.56
CA VAL A 192 5.18 -3.65 -3.64
C VAL A 192 4.12 -3.12 -4.60
N ALA A 193 4.12 -1.82 -4.88
CA ALA A 193 3.21 -1.21 -5.82
C ALA A 193 3.91 -0.25 -6.79
N HIS A 194 3.42 -0.18 -8.03
CA HIS A 194 3.95 0.73 -9.03
C HIS A 194 3.64 2.19 -8.67
N HIS A 195 4.59 3.11 -8.88
CA HIS A 195 4.45 4.52 -8.51
C HIS A 195 3.35 5.26 -9.32
N LEU A 196 2.85 4.66 -10.40
CA LEU A 196 1.68 5.16 -11.15
C LEU A 196 0.36 5.07 -10.38
N VAL A 197 0.28 4.23 -9.35
CA VAL A 197 -0.96 3.95 -8.59
C VAL A 197 -0.85 4.25 -7.09
N VAL A 198 0.35 4.55 -6.59
CA VAL A 198 0.62 4.90 -5.18
C VAL A 198 1.63 6.04 -5.05
N ASP A 199 1.53 6.74 -3.93
CA ASP A 199 2.52 7.70 -3.44
C ASP A 199 2.70 7.58 -1.91
N VAL A 200 3.52 8.46 -1.34
CA VAL A 200 3.81 8.49 0.11
C VAL A 200 2.55 8.70 0.97
N VAL A 201 1.54 9.41 0.45
CA VAL A 201 0.28 9.63 1.18
C VAL A 201 -0.62 8.39 1.07
N SER A 202 -0.64 7.76 -0.09
CA SER A 202 -1.40 6.55 -0.40
C SER A 202 -1.02 5.42 0.55
N TRP A 203 0.27 5.21 0.80
CA TRP A 203 0.75 4.18 1.72
C TRP A 203 0.19 4.33 3.13
N ARG A 204 0.07 5.55 3.63
CA ARG A 204 -0.52 5.79 4.96
C ARG A 204 -1.98 5.36 5.01
N ILE A 205 -2.74 5.58 3.93
CA ILE A 205 -4.15 5.18 3.84
C ILE A 205 -4.25 3.65 3.75
N ILE A 206 -3.46 3.03 2.85
CA ILE A 206 -3.42 1.57 2.69
C ILE A 206 -3.07 0.88 4.02
N LEU A 207 -2.11 1.41 4.78
CA LEU A 207 -1.75 0.87 6.10
C LEU A 207 -2.79 1.15 7.19
N GLU A 208 -3.62 2.19 7.07
CA GLU A 208 -4.72 2.46 8.02
C GLU A 208 -5.91 1.53 7.78
N ASP A 209 -6.08 1.05 6.54
CA ASP A 209 -7.13 0.10 6.13
C ASP A 209 -6.72 -1.38 6.22
N LEU A 210 -5.40 -1.67 6.30
CA LEU A 210 -4.82 -3.01 6.44
C LEU A 210 -5.00 -3.59 7.85
#